data_AF-A0A5C8PVZ8-F1
#
_entry.id   AF-A0A5C8PVZ8-F1
#
_cell.length_a   1.000
_cell.length_b   1.000
_cell.length_c   1.000
_cell.angle_alpha   90.00
_cell.angle_beta   90.00
_cell.angle_gamma   90.00
#
_symmetry.space_group_name_H-M   'P 1'
#
loop_
_entity.id
_entity.type
_entity.pdbx_description
1 polymer ?
#
loop_
_entity_poly.entity_id
_entity_poly.type
_entity_poly.pdbx_seq_one_letter_code
_entity_poly.pdbx_strand_id
1 'polypeptide(L)'
;MTAVRTRYLVCYDVSDPSIRRMARRLTRLRNALKEDCLPVQYSVFLGDFTLAGCRGALTRIARIIDPSRDDVRLYPLPVNLQVHVIGRPILPDGIYTPIRHWTEPEGNAPR
;
A
#
# COMPACT_ATOMS: atom_id res chain seq x y z
N MET A 1 -1.90 20.96 19.03
CA MET A 1 -2.03 19.49 19.15
C MET A 1 -1.68 18.88 17.80
N THR A 2 -0.60 18.10 17.72
CA THR A 2 -0.22 17.41 16.47
C THR A 2 -1.18 16.26 16.23
N ALA A 3 -1.74 16.15 15.01
CA ALA A 3 -2.66 15.07 14.70
C ALA A 3 -1.94 13.71 14.69
N VAL A 4 -2.50 12.72 15.40
CA VAL A 4 -1.98 11.35 15.41
C VAL A 4 -2.03 10.77 14.00
N ARG A 5 -0.96 10.11 13.59
CA ARG A 5 -0.85 9.42 12.31
C ARG A 5 -0.84 7.91 12.50
N THR A 6 -1.41 7.20 11.54
CA THR A 6 -1.49 5.74 11.50
C THR A 6 -1.02 5.28 10.14
N ARG A 7 -0.17 4.26 10.12
CA ARG A 7 0.26 3.60 8.90
C ARG A 7 -0.83 2.67 8.41
N TYR A 8 -1.01 2.59 7.09
CA TYR A 8 -1.98 1.71 6.46
C TYR A 8 -1.32 0.90 5.36
N LEU A 9 -1.64 -0.40 5.31
CA LEU A 9 -1.43 -1.20 4.12
C LEU A 9 -2.65 -1.04 3.21
N VAL A 10 -2.42 -0.50 2.02
CA VAL A 10 -3.45 -0.26 1.02
C VAL A 10 -3.32 -1.34 -0.05
N CYS A 11 -4.31 -2.22 -0.14
CA CYS A 11 -4.36 -3.30 -1.12
C CYS A 11 -5.50 -3.05 -2.08
N TYR A 12 -5.33 -3.40 -3.34
CA TYR A 12 -6.42 -3.36 -4.31
C TYR A 12 -6.47 -4.61 -5.19
N ASP A 13 -7.69 -4.94 -5.61
CA ASP A 13 -7.99 -5.83 -6.71
C ASP A 13 -8.95 -5.10 -7.66
N VAL A 14 -8.53 -4.94 -8.91
CA VAL A 14 -9.28 -4.17 -9.92
C VAL A 14 -9.43 -5.04 -11.13
N SER A 15 -10.67 -5.37 -11.47
CA SER A 15 -10.99 -6.28 -12.57
C SER A 15 -12.09 -5.71 -13.47
N ASP A 16 -11.94 -5.86 -14.78
CA ASP A 16 -12.98 -5.53 -15.75
C ASP A 16 -12.87 -6.43 -16.98
N PRO A 17 -13.99 -6.94 -17.53
CA PRO A 17 -13.97 -7.63 -18.82
C PRO A 17 -13.42 -6.75 -19.95
N SER A 18 -13.59 -5.43 -19.85
CA SER A 18 -12.98 -4.48 -20.77
C SER A 18 -11.59 -4.09 -20.29
N ILE A 19 -10.56 -4.66 -20.93
CA ILE A 19 -9.14 -4.36 -20.66
C ILE A 19 -8.86 -2.85 -20.65
N ARG A 20 -9.46 -2.08 -21.58
CA ARG A 20 -9.28 -0.61 -21.63
C ARG A 20 -9.86 0.11 -20.42
N ARG A 21 -11.00 -0.34 -19.90
CA ARG A 21 -11.63 0.25 -18.69
C ARG A 21 -10.83 -0.11 -17.44
N MET A 22 -10.45 -1.39 -17.31
CA MET A 22 -9.58 -1.87 -16.24
C MET A 22 -8.28 -1.07 -16.17
N ALA A 23 -7.54 -0.98 -17.28
CA ALA A 23 -6.27 -0.27 -17.35
C ALA A 23 -6.43 1.21 -16.96
N ARG A 24 -7.51 1.88 -17.40
CA ARG A 24 -7.79 3.27 -17.04
C ARG A 24 -8.02 3.44 -15.53
N ARG A 25 -8.81 2.57 -14.90
CA ARG A 25 -9.05 2.64 -13.45
C ARG A 25 -7.77 2.34 -12.67
N LEU A 26 -7.02 1.33 -13.07
CA LEU A 26 -5.71 0.99 -12.49
C LEU A 26 -4.73 2.16 -12.54
N THR A 27 -4.57 2.82 -13.69
CA THR A 27 -3.67 3.98 -13.81
C THR A 27 -4.11 5.12 -12.91
N ARG A 28 -5.42 5.44 -12.89
CA ARG A 28 -5.96 6.50 -12.03
C ARG A 28 -5.79 6.18 -10.55
N LEU A 29 -6.07 4.95 -10.13
CA LEU A 29 -5.93 4.51 -8.74
C LEU A 29 -4.46 4.57 -8.31
N ARG A 30 -3.55 4.01 -9.11
CA ARG A 30 -2.11 4.05 -8.81
C ARG A 30 -1.59 5.48 -8.71
N ASN A 31 -2.00 6.38 -9.60
CA ASN A 31 -1.59 7.78 -9.54
C ASN A 31 -2.13 8.48 -8.29
N ALA A 32 -3.41 8.26 -7.95
CA ALA A 32 -4.00 8.82 -6.74
C ALA A 32 -3.35 8.30 -5.46
N LEU A 33 -2.91 7.03 -5.44
CA LEU A 33 -2.20 6.45 -4.30
C LEU A 33 -0.77 6.99 -4.18
N LYS A 34 -0.06 7.19 -5.30
CA LYS A 34 1.32 7.71 -5.30
C LYS A 34 1.46 9.11 -4.71
N GLU A 35 0.38 9.89 -4.63
CA GLU A 35 0.40 11.22 -4.01
C GLU A 35 0.74 11.15 -2.51
N ASP A 36 0.20 10.16 -1.80
CA ASP A 36 0.31 10.05 -0.34
C ASP A 36 0.88 8.71 0.15
N CYS A 37 1.14 7.75 -0.76
CA CYS A 37 1.57 6.39 -0.44
C CYS A 37 2.81 5.95 -1.23
N LEU A 38 3.58 5.05 -0.63
CA LEU A 38 4.72 4.39 -1.24
C LEU A 38 4.31 3.03 -1.83
N PRO A 39 4.62 2.72 -3.10
CA PRO A 39 4.39 1.39 -3.64
C PRO A 39 5.34 0.38 -2.99
N VAL A 40 4.81 -0.74 -2.50
CA VAL A 40 5.61 -1.81 -1.86
C VAL A 40 5.49 -3.16 -2.57
N GLN A 41 4.36 -3.42 -3.24
CA GLN A 41 4.18 -4.51 -4.22
C GLN A 41 3.32 -4.03 -5.39
N TYR A 42 3.07 -4.90 -6.40
CA TYR A 42 2.31 -4.52 -7.58
C TYR A 42 0.94 -3.92 -7.23
N SER A 43 0.17 -4.57 -6.36
CA SER A 43 -1.15 -4.11 -5.90
C SER A 43 -1.19 -3.68 -4.43
N VAL A 44 -0.04 -3.34 -3.86
CA VAL A 44 0.09 -3.00 -2.44
C VAL A 44 0.89 -1.72 -2.26
N PHE A 45 0.32 -0.80 -1.49
CA PHE A 45 0.90 0.49 -1.14
C PHE A 45 0.96 0.64 0.39
N LEU A 46 1.92 1.43 0.85
CA LEU A 46 2.03 1.86 2.24
C LEU A 46 1.69 3.34 2.34
N GLY A 47 0.64 3.66 3.08
CA GLY A 47 0.28 5.04 3.43
C GLY A 47 0.59 5.35 4.89
N ASP A 48 0.83 6.61 5.20
CA ASP A 48 0.83 7.11 6.57
C ASP A 48 -0.11 8.31 6.61
N PHE A 49 -1.16 8.24 7.43
CA PHE A 49 -2.27 9.19 7.36
C PHE A 49 -2.70 9.67 8.74
N THR A 50 -3.14 10.93 8.81
CA THR A 50 -4.09 11.34 9.85
C THR A 50 -5.47 10.76 9.54
N LEU A 51 -6.39 10.71 10.51
CA LEU A 51 -7.77 10.26 10.25
C LEU A 51 -8.45 11.06 9.13
N ALA A 52 -8.25 12.38 9.10
CA ALA A 52 -8.78 13.24 8.04
C ALA A 52 -8.15 12.94 6.68
N GLY A 53 -6.83 12.73 6.64
CA GLY A 53 -6.12 12.33 5.41
C GLY A 53 -6.60 11.00 4.87
N CYS A 54 -6.80 9.99 5.74
CA CYS A 54 -7.31 8.67 5.36
C CYS A 54 -8.72 8.77 4.76
N ARG A 55 -9.62 9.55 5.38
CA ARG A 55 -10.96 9.81 4.83
C ARG A 55 -10.90 10.52 3.47
N GLY A 56 -9.98 11.47 3.31
CA GLY A 56 -9.73 12.14 2.03
C GLY A 56 -9.27 11.17 0.95
N ALA A 57 -8.30 10.30 1.26
CA ALA A 57 -7.82 9.26 0.37
C ALA A 57 -8.94 8.30 -0.06
N LEU A 58 -9.72 7.78 0.90
CA LEU A 58 -10.89 6.93 0.62
C LEU A 58 -11.90 7.62 -0.30
N THR A 59 -12.17 8.91 -0.06
CA THR A 59 -13.08 9.69 -0.91
C THR A 59 -12.56 9.84 -2.34
N ARG A 60 -11.25 10.05 -2.53
CA ARG A 60 -10.64 10.10 -3.88
C ARG A 60 -10.68 8.73 -4.56
N ILE A 61 -10.38 7.66 -3.84
CA ILE A 61 -10.43 6.27 -4.34
C ILE A 61 -11.85 5.92 -4.80
N ALA A 62 -12.86 6.22 -3.98
CA ALA A 62 -14.28 5.94 -4.29
C ALA A 62 -14.78 6.60 -5.58
N ARG A 63 -14.14 7.69 -6.04
CA ARG A 63 -14.46 8.36 -7.32
C ARG A 63 -13.79 7.70 -8.53
N ILE A 64 -12.87 6.77 -8.31
CA ILE A 64 -12.08 6.11 -9.36
C ILE A 64 -12.57 4.68 -9.59
N ILE A 65 -12.86 3.97 -8.51
CA ILE A 65 -13.18 2.54 -8.52
C ILE A 65 -14.65 2.28 -8.90
N ASP A 66 -14.91 1.10 -9.45
CA ASP A 66 -16.26 0.55 -9.57
C ASP A 66 -16.53 -0.37 -8.35
N PRO A 67 -17.33 0.05 -7.36
CA PRO A 67 -17.51 -0.71 -6.12
C PRO A 67 -18.21 -2.07 -6.33
N SER A 68 -18.78 -2.33 -7.51
CA SER A 68 -19.38 -3.64 -7.83
C SER A 68 -18.36 -4.68 -8.32
N ARG A 69 -17.13 -4.24 -8.64
CA ARG A 69 -16.10 -5.07 -9.29
C ARG A 69 -14.71 -4.94 -8.67
N ASP A 70 -14.41 -3.75 -8.18
CA ASP A 70 -13.12 -3.40 -7.63
C ASP A 70 -13.19 -3.49 -6.10
N ASP A 71 -12.17 -4.09 -5.48
CA ASP A 71 -12.00 -4.12 -4.03
C ASP A 71 -10.76 -3.31 -3.66
N VAL A 72 -10.91 -2.32 -2.77
CA VAL A 72 -9.79 -1.54 -2.23
C VAL A 72 -9.91 -1.50 -0.73
N ARG A 73 -8.85 -1.94 -0.05
CA ARG A 73 -8.82 -2.09 1.41
C ARG A 73 -7.66 -1.33 2.00
N LEU A 74 -7.93 -0.63 3.09
CA LEU A 74 -6.94 0.09 3.89
C LEU A 74 -6.89 -0.56 5.27
N TYR A 75 -5.83 -1.30 5.56
CA TYR A 75 -5.63 -1.97 6.83
C TYR A 75 -4.74 -1.13 7.74
N PRO A 76 -5.23 -0.64 8.89
CA PRO A 76 -4.39 0.07 9.85
C PRO A 76 -3.33 -0.89 10.40
N LEU A 77 -2.10 -0.41 10.46
CA LEU A 77 -0.97 -1.17 10.95
C LEU A 77 -0.63 -0.77 12.39
N PRO A 78 -0.25 -1.73 13.25
CA PRO A 78 0.24 -1.43 14.58
C PRO A 78 1.54 -0.62 14.52
N VAL A 79 1.83 0.14 15.57
CA VAL A 79 3.05 0.96 15.68
C VAL A 79 4.31 0.09 15.60
N ASN A 80 4.27 -1.06 16.28
CA ASN A 80 5.33 -2.06 16.30
C ASN A 80 4.95 -3.21 15.36
N LEU A 81 5.29 -3.05 14.08
CA LEU A 81 5.04 -4.04 13.04
C LEU A 81 6.35 -4.72 12.65
N GLN A 82 6.34 -6.05 12.60
CA GLN A 82 7.38 -6.85 11.98
C GLN A 82 6.93 -7.24 10.57
N VAL A 83 7.76 -6.97 9.56
CA VAL A 83 7.45 -7.31 8.16
C VAL A 83 8.47 -8.29 7.63
N HIS A 84 7.94 -9.36 7.02
CA HIS A 84 8.69 -10.34 6.26
C HIS A 84 8.29 -10.21 4.79
N VAL A 85 9.28 -10.07 3.91
CA VAL A 85 9.08 -10.05 2.47
C VAL A 85 9.70 -11.31 1.89
N ILE A 86 8.91 -12.08 1.15
CA ILE A 86 9.35 -13.31 0.49
C ILE A 86 9.40 -13.06 -1.01
N GLY A 87 10.48 -13.50 -1.65
CA GLY A 87 10.70 -13.33 -3.09
C GLY A 87 11.37 -12.00 -3.43
N ARG A 88 11.11 -11.49 -4.65
CA ARG A 88 11.82 -10.32 -5.18
C ARG A 88 11.28 -9.01 -4.57
N PRO A 89 12.12 -8.20 -3.89
CA PRO A 89 11.70 -6.89 -3.43
C PRO A 89 11.43 -5.93 -4.60
N ILE A 90 10.49 -5.00 -4.42
CA ILE A 90 10.23 -3.93 -5.40
C ILE A 90 11.31 -2.85 -5.37
N LEU A 91 11.89 -2.62 -4.19
CA LEU A 91 12.91 -1.60 -4.02
C LEU A 91 14.27 -2.17 -4.42
N PRO A 92 15.14 -1.35 -5.06
CA PRO A 92 16.53 -1.69 -5.26
C PRO A 92 17.24 -1.98 -3.94
N ASP A 93 18.33 -2.74 -4.01
CA ASP A 93 19.17 -3.01 -2.86
C ASP A 93 19.67 -1.70 -2.21
N GLY A 94 19.70 -1.67 -0.87
CA GLY A 94 20.08 -0.50 -0.10
C GLY A 94 18.98 0.58 0.05
N ILE A 95 17.81 0.40 -0.56
CA ILE A 95 16.66 1.30 -0.38
C ILE A 95 15.59 0.63 0.50
N TYR A 96 15.28 1.26 1.63
CA TYR A 96 14.35 0.72 2.61
C TYR A 96 13.08 1.58 2.72
N THR A 97 11.95 0.93 2.99
CA THR A 97 10.73 1.64 3.40
C THR A 97 10.84 2.11 4.85
N PRO A 98 10.01 3.08 5.30
CA PRO A 98 9.90 3.46 6.71
C PRO A 98 9.42 2.34 7.64
N ILE A 99 8.90 1.23 7.09
CA ILE A 99 8.62 0.03 7.86
C ILE A 99 9.93 -0.73 8.08
N ARG A 100 10.18 -1.09 9.34
CA ARG A 100 11.27 -1.99 9.69
C ARG A 100 10.97 -3.38 9.13
N HIS A 101 11.76 -3.76 8.13
CA HIS A 101 11.84 -5.15 7.67
C HIS A 101 12.61 -5.94 8.70
N TRP A 102 12.15 -7.16 8.97
CA TRP A 102 12.94 -8.07 9.78
C TRP A 102 14.12 -8.56 8.95
N THR A 103 15.33 -8.26 9.42
CA THR A 103 16.55 -8.89 8.96
C THR A 103 16.88 -10.01 9.94
N GLU A 104 17.23 -11.19 9.44
CA GLU A 104 17.84 -12.20 10.31
C GLU A 104 19.02 -11.54 11.05
N PRO A 105 19.14 -11.69 12.38
CA PRO A 105 20.35 -11.29 13.06
C PRO A 105 21.51 -12.07 12.45
N GLU A 106 22.55 -11.37 11.99
CA GLU A 106 23.78 -11.99 11.49
C GLU A 106 24.27 -13.00 12.54
N GLY A 107 24.15 -14.30 12.26
CA GLY A 107 24.70 -15.34 13.15
C GLY A 107 23.91 -16.64 13.30
N ASN A 108 22.75 -16.84 12.66
CA ASN A 108 22.05 -18.13 12.80
C ASN A 108 21.39 -18.62 11.51
N ALA A 109 22.20 -18.91 10.50
CA ALA A 109 21.76 -19.79 9.41
C ALA A 109 21.66 -21.24 9.95
N PRO A 110 20.56 -21.97 9.71
CA PRO A 110 20.48 -23.38 10.06
C PRO A 110 21.54 -24.17 9.27
N ARG A 111 22.32 -24.99 9.98
CA ARG A 111 23.19 -26.02 9.40
C ARG A 111 22.36 -27.14 8.77
#